data_AF-A0A3R7DKG5-F1
#
_entry.id   AF-A0A3R7DKG5-F1
#
_cell.length_a   1.000
_cell.length_b   1.000
_cell.length_c   1.000
_cell.angle_alpha   90.00
_cell.angle_beta   90.00
_cell.angle_gamma   90.00
#
_symmetry.space_group_name_H-M   'P 1'
#
loop_
_entity.id
_entity.type
_entity.pdbx_description
1 polymer ?
#
loop_
_entity_poly.entity_id
_entity_poly.type
_entity_poly.pdbx_seq_one_letter_code
_entity_poly.pdbx_strand_id
1 'polypeptide(L)'
;MAIVVEQERRKSHLGATITWFSLIVVFGLVAYYVFFTRPDFAELIPPAGFRDTTQLSEIKLNPEEVVTNPDFQILRQYIAPLEPQDVGRANPFLGF
;
A
#
# COMPACT_ATOMS: atom_id res chain seq x y z
N MET A 1 -64.08 -34.51 32.05
CA MET A 1 -62.61 -34.60 31.90
C MET A 1 -62.11 -33.21 31.55
N ALA A 2 -61.15 -32.68 32.31
CA ALA A 2 -60.56 -31.37 32.05
C ALA A 2 -59.16 -31.56 31.47
N ILE A 3 -58.91 -31.02 30.29
CA ILE A 3 -57.60 -31.02 29.65
C ILE A 3 -56.88 -29.76 30.13
N VAL A 4 -55.87 -29.95 30.96
CA VAL A 4 -54.96 -28.88 31.38
C VAL A 4 -53.94 -28.72 30.26
N VAL A 5 -54.04 -27.63 29.52
CA VAL A 5 -53.04 -27.26 28.52
C VAL A 5 -51.89 -26.58 29.26
N GLU A 6 -50.85 -27.35 29.58
CA GLU A 6 -49.58 -26.79 30.04
C GLU A 6 -48.99 -25.96 28.91
N GLN A 7 -49.05 -24.65 29.09
CA GLN A 7 -48.47 -23.69 28.17
C GLN A 7 -46.95 -23.77 28.35
N GLU A 8 -46.28 -24.53 27.48
CA GLU A 8 -44.81 -24.51 27.40
C GLU A 8 -44.37 -23.06 27.19
N ARG A 9 -43.79 -22.48 28.25
CA ARG A 9 -43.09 -21.20 28.14
C ARG A 9 -41.90 -21.43 27.23
N ARG A 10 -42.07 -21.10 25.95
CA ARG A 10 -41.00 -21.04 24.95
C ARG A 10 -39.83 -20.27 25.57
N LYS A 11 -38.78 -20.99 25.97
CA LYS A 11 -37.57 -20.38 26.53
C LYS A 11 -37.01 -19.48 25.44
N SER A 12 -37.16 -18.18 25.63
CA SER A 12 -36.71 -17.21 24.63
C SER A 12 -35.19 -17.25 24.59
N HIS A 13 -34.62 -17.65 23.46
CA HIS A 13 -33.17 -17.64 23.22
C HIS A 13 -32.60 -16.23 23.05
N LEU A 14 -33.40 -15.18 23.32
CA LEU A 14 -33.02 -13.78 23.18
C LEU A 14 -31.70 -13.45 23.90
N GLY A 15 -31.52 -13.97 25.11
CA GLY A 15 -30.28 -13.78 25.87
C GLY A 15 -29.06 -14.35 25.14
N ALA A 16 -29.15 -15.57 24.64
CA ALA A 16 -28.07 -16.21 23.88
C ALA A 16 -27.76 -15.46 22.58
N THR A 17 -28.79 -14.97 21.88
CA THR A 17 -28.63 -14.18 20.66
C THR A 17 -27.92 -12.85 20.93
N ILE A 18 -28.28 -12.15 22.01
CA ILE A 18 -27.65 -10.88 22.40
C ILE A 18 -26.19 -11.11 22.76
N THR A 19 -25.88 -12.15 23.54
CA THR A 19 -24.49 -12.49 23.90
C THR A 19 -23.65 -12.78 22.67
N TRP A 20 -24.19 -13.56 21.72
CA TRP A 20 -23.50 -13.86 20.47
C TRP A 20 -23.22 -12.61 19.63
N PHE A 21 -24.21 -11.73 19.51
CA PHE A 21 -24.07 -10.49 18.77
C PHE A 21 -23.04 -9.55 19.41
N SER A 22 -23.03 -9.46 20.75
CA SER A 22 -22.04 -8.67 21.50
C SER A 22 -20.62 -9.16 21.24
N LEU A 23 -20.38 -10.48 21.22
CA LEU A 23 -19.07 -11.04 20.90
C LEU A 23 -18.60 -10.63 19.50
N ILE A 24 -19.46 -10.74 18.50
CA ILE A 24 -19.13 -10.35 17.11
C ILE A 24 -18.75 -8.87 17.04
N VAL A 25 -19.51 -8.00 17.71
CA VAL A 25 -19.23 -6.55 17.71
C VAL A 25 -17.88 -6.26 18.37
N VAL A 26 -17.57 -6.88 19.51
CA VAL A 26 -16.29 -6.68 20.21
C VAL A 26 -15.13 -7.15 19.34
N PHE A 27 -15.21 -8.35 18.77
CA PHE A 27 -14.15 -8.85 17.88
C PHE A 27 -13.98 -7.99 16.63
N GLY A 28 -15.09 -7.53 16.04
CA GLY A 28 -15.06 -6.62 14.90
C GLY A 28 -14.36 -5.30 15.21
N LEU A 29 -14.64 -4.69 16.37
CA LEU A 29 -13.98 -3.47 16.81
C LEU A 29 -12.48 -3.66 17.05
N VAL A 30 -12.09 -4.77 17.69
CA VAL A 30 -10.68 -5.10 17.94
C VAL A 30 -9.94 -5.30 16.62
N ALA A 31 -10.48 -6.10 15.70
CA ALA A 31 -9.89 -6.31 14.38
C ALA A 31 -9.78 -4.98 13.62
N TYR A 32 -10.85 -4.17 13.62
CA TYR A 32 -10.83 -2.86 13.00
C TYR A 32 -9.71 -1.98 13.57
N TYR A 33 -9.59 -1.92 14.90
CA TYR A 33 -8.55 -1.13 15.54
C TYR A 33 -7.14 -1.60 15.15
N VAL A 34 -6.88 -2.91 15.21
CA VAL A 34 -5.56 -3.47 14.88
C VAL A 34 -5.16 -3.26 13.42
N PHE A 35 -6.10 -3.40 12.48
CA PHE A 35 -5.79 -3.35 11.05
C PHE A 35 -5.89 -1.95 10.43
N PHE A 36 -6.78 -1.09 10.94
CA PHE A 36 -7.09 0.20 10.30
C PHE A 36 -6.63 1.40 11.11
N THR A 37 -6.25 1.24 12.38
CA THR A 37 -5.64 2.33 13.12
C THR A 37 -4.21 2.47 12.64
N ARG A 38 -3.93 3.55 11.92
CA ARG A 38 -2.57 3.86 11.50
C ARG A 38 -1.76 4.17 12.76
N PRO A 39 -0.68 3.44 13.06
CA PRO A 39 0.22 3.86 14.11
C PRO A 39 0.76 5.24 13.73
N ASP A 40 0.86 6.16 14.69
CA ASP A 40 1.62 7.39 14.48
C ASP A 40 3.02 6.96 14.01
N PHE A 41 3.34 7.30 12.76
CA PHE A 41 4.64 7.01 12.20
C PHE A 41 5.65 7.61 13.17
N ALA A 42 6.51 6.77 13.76
CA ALA A 42 7.66 7.27 14.49
C ALA A 42 8.32 8.28 13.56
N GLU A 43 8.40 9.55 13.97
CA GLU A 43 9.11 10.57 13.21
C GLU A 43 10.50 10.01 12.99
N LEU A 44 10.75 9.55 11.76
CA LEU A 44 12.04 9.06 11.33
C LEU A 44 12.90 10.32 11.30
N ILE A 45 13.55 10.63 12.43
CA ILE A 45 14.53 11.69 12.51
C ILE A 45 15.55 11.34 11.44
N PRO A 46 15.64 12.11 10.35
CA PRO A 46 16.54 11.77 9.27
C PRO A 46 17.96 11.77 9.84
N PRO A 47 18.80 10.79 9.47
CA PRO A 47 20.17 10.73 9.96
C PRO A 47 20.89 12.05 9.66
N ALA A 48 21.74 12.49 10.60
CA ALA A 48 22.53 13.71 10.42
C ALA A 48 23.34 13.62 9.13
N GLY A 49 22.92 14.36 8.09
CA GLY A 49 23.51 14.31 6.74
C GLY A 49 22.58 13.84 5.62
N PHE A 50 21.32 13.52 5.91
CA PHE A 50 20.34 13.26 4.85
C PHE A 50 20.17 14.51 3.98
N ARG A 51 20.65 14.45 2.74
CA ARG A 51 20.45 15.51 1.75
C ARG A 51 19.08 15.30 1.13
N ASP A 52 18.27 16.35 1.17
CA ASP A 52 16.96 16.36 0.54
C ASP A 52 17.11 16.17 -0.98
N THR A 53 16.78 14.98 -1.47
CA THR A 53 16.82 14.64 -2.89
C THR A 53 15.54 14.99 -3.64
N THR A 54 14.55 15.61 -2.96
CA THR A 54 13.31 16.07 -3.61
C THR A 54 13.64 17.05 -4.74
N GLN A 55 14.66 17.89 -4.55
CA GLN A 55 15.18 18.80 -5.55
C GLN A 55 15.71 18.08 -6.81
N LEU A 56 16.23 16.86 -6.68
CA LEU A 56 16.68 16.06 -7.84
C LEU A 56 15.49 15.56 -8.67
N SER A 57 14.38 15.23 -8.02
CA SER A 57 13.17 14.75 -8.69
C SER A 57 12.44 15.84 -9.48
N GLU A 58 12.64 17.10 -9.11
CA GLU A 58 12.03 18.25 -9.77
C GLU A 58 12.85 18.75 -10.97
N ILE A 59 14.04 18.17 -11.21
CA ILE A 59 14.88 18.53 -12.35
C ILE A 59 14.18 18.11 -13.64
N LYS A 60 13.73 19.11 -14.41
CA LYS A 60 13.30 18.91 -15.79
C LYS A 60 14.52 18.79 -16.69
N LEU A 61 14.92 17.56 -16.98
CA LEU A 61 15.97 17.28 -17.95
C LEU A 61 15.43 17.53 -19.37
N ASN A 62 15.99 18.51 -20.07
CA ASN A 62 15.74 18.73 -21.49
C ASN A 62 16.90 18.13 -22.29
N PRO A 63 16.71 16.98 -22.97
CA PRO A 63 17.79 16.31 -23.70
C PRO A 63 18.38 17.19 -24.80
N GLU A 64 17.54 18.02 -25.45
CA GLU A 64 17.95 18.87 -26.56
C GLU A 64 19.02 19.88 -26.14
N GLU A 65 18.95 20.40 -24.91
CA GLU A 65 19.97 21.30 -24.36
C GLU A 65 21.33 20.61 -24.19
N VAL A 66 21.35 19.29 -23.99
CA VAL A 66 22.58 18.52 -23.88
C VAL A 66 23.17 18.22 -25.25
N VAL A 67 22.35 17.76 -26.21
CA VAL A 67 22.85 17.40 -27.56
C VAL A 67 23.31 18.64 -28.34
N THR A 68 22.69 19.79 -28.09
CA THR A 68 23.06 21.06 -28.72
C THR A 68 24.21 21.79 -28.01
N ASN A 69 24.66 21.30 -26.85
CA ASN A 69 25.74 21.94 -26.10
C ASN A 69 27.08 21.82 -26.85
N PRO A 70 27.81 22.94 -27.07
CA PRO A 70 29.10 22.91 -27.76
C PRO A 70 30.12 21.99 -27.09
N ASP A 71 30.15 21.93 -25.76
CA ASP A 71 31.05 21.05 -25.01
C ASP A 71 30.72 19.58 -25.28
N PHE A 72 29.43 19.23 -25.36
CA PHE A 72 28.99 17.87 -25.68
C PHE A 72 29.34 17.49 -27.13
N GLN A 73 29.24 18.42 -28.07
CA GLN A 73 29.57 18.18 -29.49
C GLN A 73 31.07 18.02 -29.75
N ILE A 74 31.93 18.60 -28.90
CA ILE A 74 33.38 18.43 -28.97
C ILE A 74 33.80 17.03 -28.51
N LEU A 75 32.98 16.35 -27.70
CA LEU A 75 33.26 15.00 -27.23
C LEU A 75 33.22 14.02 -28.41
N ARG A 76 34.35 13.34 -28.64
CA ARG A 76 34.41 12.27 -29.62
C ARG A 76 33.72 11.03 -29.05
N GLN A 77 32.80 10.47 -29.83
CA GLN A 77 32.24 9.16 -29.54
C GLN A 77 33.29 8.08 -29.87
N TYR A 78 33.90 7.50 -28.84
CA TYR A 78 34.93 6.46 -28.99
C TYR A 78 34.34 5.04 -29.13
N ILE A 79 33.05 4.87 -28.83
CA ILE A 79 32.39 3.56 -28.78
C ILE A 79 31.16 3.62 -29.69
N ALA A 80 31.02 2.64 -30.57
CA ALA A 80 29.82 2.48 -31.38
C ALA A 80 28.58 2.38 -30.46
N PRO A 81 27.43 2.96 -30.85
CA PRO A 81 26.20 2.76 -30.11
C PRO A 81 25.97 1.26 -29.91
N LEU A 82 25.65 0.86 -28.67
CA LEU A 82 25.23 -0.50 -28.39
C LEU A 82 23.94 -0.75 -29.18
N GLU A 83 23.93 -1.78 -30.03
CA GLU A 83 22.65 -2.22 -30.59
C GLU A 83 21.76 -2.69 -29.44
N PRO A 84 20.46 -2.32 -29.43
CA PRO A 84 19.51 -2.85 -28.48
C PRO A 84 19.48 -4.36 -28.64
N GLN A 85 20.16 -5.06 -27.75
CA GLN A 85 20.01 -6.51 -27.63
C GLN A 85 18.73 -6.76 -26.83
N ASP A 86 17.98 -7.80 -27.19
CA ASP A 86 16.87 -8.36 -26.39
C ASP A 86 17.35 -8.99 -25.07
N VAL A 87 18.43 -8.49 -24.47
CA VAL A 87 18.92 -8.96 -23.17
C VAL A 87 18.15 -8.29 -22.04
N GLY A 88 17.03 -8.93 -21.72
CA GLY A 88 16.26 -8.70 -20.51
C GLY A 88 15.20 -9.79 -20.36
N ARG A 89 14.93 -10.21 -19.12
CA ARG A 89 13.69 -10.97 -18.85
C ARG A 89 12.51 -10.03 -19.08
N ALA A 90 11.45 -10.53 -19.70
CA ALA A 90 10.19 -9.79 -19.81
C ALA A 90 9.80 -9.23 -18.44
N ASN A 91 9.47 -7.94 -18.38
CA ASN A 91 9.12 -7.26 -17.13
C ASN A 91 7.86 -7.92 -16.54
N PRO A 92 7.95 -8.60 -15.38
CA PRO A 92 6.83 -9.35 -14.79
C PRO A 92 5.79 -8.44 -14.13
N PHE A 93 6.01 -7.12 -14.11
CA PHE A 93 5.11 -6.12 -13.54
C PHE A 93 4.31 -5.36 -14.60
N LEU A 94 4.51 -5.67 -15.89
CA LEU A 94 3.59 -5.21 -16.93
C LEU A 94 2.33 -6.07 -16.83
N GLY A 95 1.33 -5.56 -16.12
CA GLY A 95 0.00 -6.18 -16.02
C GLY A 95 -0.62 -6.36 -17.40
N PHE A 96 -1.43 -7.42 -17.51
CA PHE A 96 -2.23 -7.76 -18.69
C PHE A 96 -3.41 -6.80 -18.89
#